data_AF-A0A9W3SDQ2-F1
#
_entry.id   AF-A0A9W3SDQ2-F1
#
_cell.length_a   1.000
_cell.length_b   1.000
_cell.length_c   1.000
_cell.angle_alpha   90.00
_cell.angle_beta   90.00
_cell.angle_gamma   90.00
#
_symmetry.space_group_name_H-M   'P 1'
#
loop_
_entity.id
_entity.type
_entity.pdbx_description
1 polymer ?
#
loop_
_entity_poly.entity_id
_entity_poly.type
_entity_poly.pdbx_seq_one_letter_code
_entity_poly.pdbx_strand_id
1 'polypeptide(L)'
;MAEITKIESKDGNIYEVNGKRYRELSKEPEHGDKILVVNGAPNGGKTYRDGDVLTVLRHDSGGDVYIQETDADGDILWSTEFVIVEHIESETPTPFPYLSDVLDGIKTKQIHLGERNEENHRNIITFSQIAESARSGASKAVGGVNALDEQLGLVREDIVFLGEKVSALEESLKQQPAAAIAEELDRFYQRKEVF
;
A
#
# COMPACT_ATOMS: atom_id res chain seq x y z
N MET A 1 16.31 -42.39 -12.30
CA MET A 1 16.89 -41.59 -11.21
C MET A 1 15.71 -40.87 -10.59
N ALA A 2 15.37 -41.21 -9.34
CA ALA A 2 14.35 -40.46 -8.64
C ALA A 2 14.95 -39.13 -8.18
N GLU A 3 14.13 -38.07 -8.17
CA GLU A 3 14.54 -36.80 -7.61
C GLU A 3 14.52 -36.90 -6.09
N ILE A 4 15.69 -36.72 -5.46
CA ILE A 4 15.85 -36.75 -4.01
C ILE A 4 16.03 -35.29 -3.56
N THR A 5 15.07 -34.78 -2.79
CA THR A 5 15.20 -33.45 -2.16
C THR A 5 15.60 -33.63 -0.70
N LYS A 6 16.75 -33.07 -0.32
CA LYS A 6 17.21 -33.02 1.08
C LYS A 6 16.76 -31.72 1.73
N ILE A 7 16.07 -31.81 2.85
CA ILE A 7 15.65 -30.69 3.70
C ILE A 7 16.43 -30.81 5.00
N GLU A 8 17.35 -29.87 5.23
CA GLU A 8 18.14 -29.84 6.46
C GLU A 8 17.30 -29.27 7.62
N SER A 9 17.28 -30.00 8.74
CA SER A 9 16.60 -29.59 9.96
C SER A 9 17.51 -29.80 11.17
N LYS A 10 17.25 -29.06 12.25
CA LYS A 10 18.00 -29.18 13.51
C LYS A 10 17.84 -30.55 14.16
N ASP A 11 16.73 -31.24 13.87
CA ASP A 11 16.33 -32.51 14.49
C ASP A 11 16.64 -33.74 13.60
N GLY A 12 17.45 -33.57 12.55
CA GLY A 12 17.78 -34.60 11.55
C GLY A 12 17.28 -34.23 10.15
N ASN A 13 18.00 -34.67 9.11
CA ASN A 13 17.63 -34.34 7.74
C ASN A 13 16.35 -35.08 7.32
N ILE A 14 15.57 -34.45 6.46
CA ILE A 14 14.39 -35.07 5.84
C ILE A 14 14.64 -35.20 4.35
N TYR A 15 14.41 -36.40 3.82
CA TYR A 15 14.52 -36.72 2.42
C TYR A 15 13.12 -36.89 1.82
N GLU A 16 12.85 -36.20 0.73
CA GLU A 16 11.64 -36.39 -0.06
C GLU A 16 11.97 -37.11 -1.36
N VAL A 17 11.31 -38.25 -1.58
CA VAL A 17 11.52 -39.13 -2.74
C VAL A 17 10.16 -39.60 -3.24
N ASN A 18 9.82 -39.27 -4.49
CA ASN A 18 8.54 -39.64 -5.12
C ASN A 18 7.30 -39.26 -4.28
N GLY A 19 7.34 -38.11 -3.61
CA GLY A 19 6.25 -37.61 -2.76
C GLY A 19 6.12 -38.30 -1.40
N LYS A 20 7.02 -39.23 -1.07
CA LYS A 20 7.16 -39.81 0.28
C LYS A 20 8.28 -39.11 1.03
N ARG A 21 8.12 -38.94 2.33
CA ARG A 21 9.10 -38.27 3.19
C ARG A 21 9.73 -39.28 4.15
N TYR A 22 11.02 -39.10 4.36
CA TYR A 22 11.86 -40.00 5.12
C TYR A 22 12.72 -39.18 6.08
N ARG A 23 12.78 -39.55 7.35
CA ARG A 23 13.65 -38.90 8.34
C ARG A 23 14.94 -39.70 8.48
N GLU A 24 16.09 -39.02 8.40
CA GLU A 24 17.40 -39.61 8.63
C GLU A 24 17.58 -39.98 10.11
N LEU A 25 18.13 -41.16 10.36
CA LEU A 25 18.44 -41.67 11.68
C LEU A 25 19.96 -41.73 11.87
N SER A 26 20.46 -41.03 12.88
CA SER A 26 21.87 -41.11 13.30
C SER A 26 22.09 -42.33 14.21
N LYS A 27 22.10 -43.52 13.61
CA LYS A 27 22.39 -44.80 14.30
C LYS A 27 23.24 -45.73 13.43
N GLU A 28 23.66 -46.87 13.98
CA GLU A 28 24.28 -47.94 13.20
C GLU A 28 23.21 -48.80 12.49
N PRO A 29 23.51 -49.39 11.32
CA PRO A 29 22.55 -50.18 10.56
C PRO A 29 22.26 -51.53 11.23
N GLU A 30 20.99 -51.81 11.52
CA GLU A 30 20.55 -53.08 12.09
C GLU A 30 19.69 -53.89 11.10
N HIS A 31 19.64 -55.21 11.29
CA HIS A 31 18.78 -56.08 10.47
C HIS A 31 17.33 -55.58 10.51
N GLY A 32 16.74 -55.32 9.34
CA GLY A 32 15.37 -54.85 9.17
C GLY A 32 15.22 -53.34 9.03
N ASP A 33 16.30 -52.57 9.23
CA ASP A 33 16.28 -51.11 9.01
C ASP A 33 16.01 -50.75 7.55
N LYS A 34 15.41 -49.57 7.37
CA LYS A 34 15.23 -48.98 6.04
C LYS A 34 16.39 -48.03 5.75
N ILE A 35 16.92 -48.14 4.55
CA ILE A 35 17.97 -47.26 4.03
C ILE A 35 17.50 -46.60 2.74
N LEU A 36 17.85 -45.34 2.57
CA LEU A 36 17.63 -44.60 1.32
C LEU A 36 18.96 -44.49 0.58
N VAL A 37 18.98 -44.92 -0.70
CA VAL A 37 20.14 -44.75 -1.57
C VAL A 37 20.21 -43.30 -2.04
N VAL A 38 21.30 -42.62 -1.69
CA VAL A 38 21.51 -41.19 -2.01
C VAL A 38 22.66 -40.96 -2.99
N ASN A 39 23.65 -41.86 -3.03
CA ASN A 39 24.84 -41.75 -3.88
C ASN A 39 25.25 -43.14 -4.39
N GLY A 40 24.33 -43.91 -4.97
CA GLY A 40 24.63 -45.24 -5.50
C GLY A 40 25.66 -45.16 -6.63
N ALA A 41 26.76 -45.91 -6.51
CA ALA A 41 27.77 -45.93 -7.56
C ALA A 41 27.20 -46.49 -8.88
N PRO A 42 27.37 -45.79 -10.01
CA PRO A 42 26.88 -46.22 -11.31
C PRO A 42 27.79 -47.30 -11.92
N ASN A 43 27.90 -48.46 -11.28
CA ASN A 43 28.68 -49.58 -11.79
C ASN A 43 27.72 -50.70 -12.22
N GLY A 44 27.74 -51.04 -13.51
CA GLY A 44 26.68 -51.74 -14.26
C GLY A 44 26.33 -53.19 -13.91
N GLY A 45 26.54 -53.62 -12.65
CA GLY A 45 26.13 -54.93 -12.14
C GLY A 45 25.20 -54.89 -10.93
N LYS A 46 24.93 -53.72 -10.33
CA LYS A 46 24.06 -53.59 -9.15
C LYS A 46 22.61 -53.32 -9.55
N THR A 47 21.65 -53.77 -8.75
CA THR A 47 20.21 -53.64 -9.08
C THR A 47 19.50 -52.46 -8.45
N TYR A 48 20.13 -51.78 -7.48
CA TYR A 48 19.62 -50.58 -6.83
C TYR A 48 20.00 -49.26 -7.52
N ARG A 49 19.25 -48.19 -7.22
CA ARG A 49 19.39 -46.85 -7.80
C ARG A 49 19.14 -45.76 -6.76
N ASP A 50 19.61 -44.56 -7.05
CA ASP A 50 19.31 -43.37 -6.24
C ASP A 50 17.79 -43.18 -6.11
N GLY A 51 17.36 -43.06 -4.85
CA GLY A 51 15.96 -42.95 -4.44
C GLY A 51 15.31 -44.27 -4.05
N ASP A 52 15.99 -45.40 -4.22
CA ASP A 52 15.47 -46.68 -3.75
C ASP A 52 15.52 -46.72 -2.22
N VAL A 53 14.46 -47.28 -1.64
CA VAL A 53 14.36 -47.54 -0.20
C VAL A 53 14.41 -49.04 0.02
N LEU A 54 15.49 -49.50 0.64
CA LEU A 54 15.85 -50.92 0.74
C LEU A 54 15.87 -51.36 2.20
N THR A 55 15.84 -52.67 2.41
CA THR A 55 15.89 -53.26 3.76
C THR A 55 17.26 -53.85 4.07
N VAL A 56 17.81 -53.54 5.23
CA VAL A 56 19.09 -54.10 5.69
C VAL A 56 18.90 -55.57 6.07
N LEU A 57 19.68 -56.46 5.45
CA LEU A 57 19.81 -57.86 5.85
C LEU A 57 20.84 -58.02 6.98
N ARG A 58 22.04 -57.46 6.80
CA ARG A 58 23.13 -57.48 7.78
C ARG A 58 24.14 -56.40 7.42
N HIS A 59 25.02 -56.06 8.35
CA HIS A 59 26.14 -55.14 8.11
C HIS A 59 27.47 -55.80 8.48
N ASP A 60 28.57 -55.26 7.95
CA ASP A 60 29.92 -55.63 8.36
C ASP A 60 30.51 -54.62 9.39
N SER A 61 31.72 -54.90 9.88
CA SER A 61 32.41 -54.00 10.82
C SER A 61 32.83 -52.65 10.20
N GLY A 62 32.75 -52.52 8.88
CA GLY A 62 33.01 -51.27 8.15
C GLY A 62 31.76 -50.39 8.02
N GLY A 63 30.58 -50.89 8.40
CA GLY A 63 29.31 -50.20 8.26
C GLY A 63 28.66 -50.36 6.88
N ASP A 64 29.21 -51.23 6.03
CA ASP A 64 28.63 -51.56 4.74
C ASP A 64 27.47 -52.56 4.95
N VAL A 65 26.43 -52.43 4.14
CA VAL A 65 25.17 -53.15 4.34
C VAL A 65 24.85 -54.09 3.18
N TYR A 66 24.44 -55.29 3.54
CA TYR A 66 23.83 -56.26 2.63
C TYR A 66 22.33 -56.03 2.62
N ILE A 67 21.70 -56.05 1.44
CA ILE A 67 20.25 -55.80 1.31
C ILE A 67 19.44 -57.09 1.16
N GLN A 68 18.22 -57.04 1.70
CA GLN A 68 17.21 -58.11 1.69
C GLN A 68 16.13 -57.76 0.66
N GLU A 69 16.39 -58.00 -0.63
CA GLU A 69 15.46 -57.68 -1.71
C GLU A 69 15.52 -58.77 -2.79
N THR A 70 14.38 -59.15 -3.35
CA THR A 70 14.26 -60.31 -4.27
C THR A 70 15.20 -60.23 -5.48
N ASP A 71 15.44 -59.03 -6.01
CA ASP A 71 16.29 -58.79 -7.18
C ASP A 71 17.71 -58.34 -6.82
N ALA A 72 18.02 -58.21 -5.53
CA ALA A 72 19.26 -57.65 -5.02
C ALA A 72 19.82 -58.44 -3.81
N ASP A 73 19.32 -59.66 -3.57
CA ASP A 73 19.64 -60.45 -2.40
C ASP A 73 21.15 -60.73 -2.34
N GLY A 74 21.83 -60.01 -1.44
CA GLY A 74 23.28 -60.09 -1.27
C GLY A 74 24.09 -58.98 -1.92
N ASP A 75 23.47 -58.00 -2.60
CA ASP A 75 24.13 -56.76 -3.03
C ASP A 75 24.64 -56.01 -1.79
N ILE A 76 25.81 -55.38 -1.95
CA ILE A 76 26.48 -54.62 -0.89
C ILE A 76 26.44 -53.13 -1.26
N LEU A 77 25.90 -52.33 -0.34
CA LEU A 77 25.99 -50.88 -0.37
C LEU A 77 27.08 -50.43 0.59
N TRP A 78 27.93 -49.53 0.11
CA TRP A 78 28.93 -48.91 0.97
C TRP A 78 28.28 -47.88 1.88
N SER A 79 28.83 -47.69 3.08
CA SER A 79 28.38 -46.70 4.07
C SER A 79 28.23 -45.27 3.54
N THR A 80 28.88 -44.93 2.42
CA THR A 80 28.77 -43.62 1.75
C THR A 80 27.64 -43.50 0.73
N GLU A 81 27.03 -44.62 0.33
CA GLU A 81 26.01 -44.69 -0.73
C GLU A 81 24.58 -44.53 -0.20
N PHE A 82 24.38 -44.70 1.11
CA PHE A 82 23.06 -44.70 1.74
C PHE A 82 23.00 -43.88 3.02
N VAL A 83 21.78 -43.59 3.45
CA VAL A 83 21.46 -43.09 4.79
C VAL A 83 20.37 -43.95 5.42
N ILE A 84 20.43 -44.17 6.73
CA ILE A 84 19.38 -44.90 7.45
C ILE A 84 18.19 -43.97 7.62
N VAL A 85 17.00 -44.45 7.28
CA VAL A 85 15.79 -43.64 7.31
C VAL A 85 14.62 -44.37 7.93
N GLU A 86 13.64 -43.61 8.39
CA GLU A 86 12.31 -44.12 8.65
C GLU A 86 11.29 -43.36 7.79
N HIS A 87 10.23 -44.07 7.39
CA HIS A 87 9.12 -43.44 6.68
C HIS A 87 8.32 -42.58 7.66
N ILE A 88 8.26 -41.29 7.38
CA ILE A 88 7.34 -40.40 8.07
C ILE A 88 6.12 -40.28 7.16
N GLU A 89 5.00 -40.91 7.57
CA GLU A 89 3.72 -40.61 6.94
C GLU A 89 3.57 -39.10 6.97
N SER A 90 3.21 -38.51 5.83
CA SER A 90 2.75 -37.13 5.89
C SER A 90 1.58 -37.16 6.86
N GLU A 91 1.79 -36.63 8.06
CA GLU A 91 0.71 -36.00 8.76
C GLU A 91 0.16 -35.03 7.71
N THR A 92 -0.99 -35.39 7.11
CA THR A 92 -1.86 -34.40 6.49
C THR A 92 -1.84 -33.26 7.49
N PRO A 93 -1.34 -32.07 7.11
CA PRO A 93 -1.11 -31.02 8.09
C PRO A 93 -2.44 -30.87 8.80
N THR A 94 -2.48 -31.29 10.07
CA THR A 94 -3.70 -31.17 10.87
C THR A 94 -4.13 -29.73 10.67
N PRO A 95 -5.35 -29.46 10.19
CA PRO A 95 -5.76 -28.09 9.90
C PRO A 95 -5.48 -27.32 11.18
N PHE A 96 -4.44 -26.51 11.20
CA PHE A 96 -4.06 -25.80 12.42
C PHE A 96 -5.30 -24.98 12.76
N PRO A 97 -6.01 -25.26 13.87
CA PRO A 97 -7.30 -24.62 14.14
C PRO A 97 -7.14 -23.10 14.24
N TYR A 98 -5.91 -22.62 14.42
CA TYR A 98 -5.54 -21.22 14.44
C TYR A 98 -5.54 -20.53 13.04
N LEU A 99 -5.33 -21.27 11.95
CA LEU A 99 -5.22 -20.64 10.62
C LEU A 99 -6.55 -20.15 10.08
N SER A 100 -7.69 -20.78 10.41
CA SER A 100 -9.01 -20.25 10.01
C SER A 100 -9.29 -18.93 10.71
N ASP A 101 -9.02 -18.85 12.02
CA ASP A 101 -9.24 -17.63 12.82
C ASP A 101 -8.37 -16.48 12.31
N VAL A 102 -7.12 -16.77 11.96
CA VAL A 102 -6.21 -15.79 11.34
C VAL A 102 -6.73 -15.37 9.97
N LEU A 103 -7.16 -16.31 9.13
CA LEU A 103 -7.65 -16.02 7.79
C LEU A 103 -8.94 -15.18 7.83
N ASP A 104 -9.86 -15.50 8.74
CA ASP A 104 -11.09 -14.73 8.92
C ASP A 104 -10.81 -13.36 9.50
N GLY A 105 -9.87 -13.25 10.46
CA GLY A 105 -9.37 -11.97 10.94
C GLY A 105 -8.75 -11.10 9.82
N ILE A 106 -8.03 -11.71 8.87
CA ILE A 106 -7.49 -11.02 7.69
C ILE A 106 -8.62 -10.55 6.78
N LYS A 107 -9.61 -11.38 6.49
CA LYS A 107 -10.77 -11.01 5.65
C LYS A 107 -11.55 -9.85 6.26
N THR A 108 -11.84 -9.90 7.56
CA THR A 108 -12.56 -8.81 8.24
C THR A 108 -11.77 -7.50 8.17
N LYS A 109 -10.45 -7.54 8.38
CA LYS A 109 -9.60 -6.36 8.23
C LYS A 109 -9.61 -5.83 6.80
N GLN A 110 -9.57 -6.70 5.79
CA GLN A 110 -9.67 -6.29 4.38
C GLN A 110 -10.99 -5.60 4.06
N ILE A 111 -12.12 -6.12 4.54
CA ILE A 111 -13.43 -5.50 4.36
C ILE A 111 -13.44 -4.10 4.99
N HIS A 112 -13.00 -3.99 6.25
CA HIS A 112 -12.96 -2.71 6.96
C HIS A 112 -12.04 -1.67 6.28
N LEU A 113 -10.90 -2.12 5.75
CA LEU A 113 -10.01 -1.28 4.93
C LEU A 113 -10.70 -0.78 3.66
N GLY A 114 -11.46 -1.65 2.99
CA GLY A 114 -12.26 -1.29 1.82
C GLY A 114 -13.31 -0.22 2.14
N GLU A 115 -14.05 -0.38 3.24
CA GLU A 115 -15.05 0.59 3.70
C GLU A 115 -14.43 1.95 4.01
N ARG A 116 -13.32 1.99 4.76
CA ARG A 116 -12.59 3.23 5.06
C ARG A 116 -12.05 3.91 3.81
N ASN A 117 -11.61 3.14 2.81
CA ASN A 117 -11.10 3.70 1.56
C ASN A 117 -12.23 4.37 0.76
N GLU A 118 -13.39 3.72 0.67
CA GLU A 118 -14.57 4.27 0.01
C GLU A 118 -15.10 5.52 0.72
N GLU A 119 -15.15 5.50 2.06
CA GLU A 119 -15.51 6.67 2.87
C GLU A 119 -14.54 7.83 2.65
N ASN A 120 -13.23 7.56 2.69
CA ASN A 120 -12.23 8.58 2.42
C ASN A 120 -12.37 9.18 1.02
N HIS A 121 -12.67 8.36 0.01
CA HIS A 121 -12.89 8.84 -1.35
C HIS A 121 -14.08 9.79 -1.43
N ARG A 122 -15.21 9.44 -0.81
CA ARG A 122 -16.38 10.33 -0.70
C ARG A 122 -16.04 11.63 0.01
N ASN A 123 -15.34 11.56 1.14
CA ASN A 123 -14.94 12.74 1.90
C ASN A 123 -14.06 13.68 1.06
N ILE A 124 -13.07 13.16 0.34
CA ILE A 124 -12.18 13.96 -0.52
C ILE A 124 -12.98 14.69 -1.61
N ILE A 125 -13.95 14.02 -2.24
CA ILE A 125 -14.80 14.64 -3.26
C ILE A 125 -15.61 15.78 -2.64
N THR A 126 -16.27 15.53 -1.51
CA THR A 126 -17.07 16.55 -0.82
C THR A 126 -16.22 17.74 -0.39
N PHE A 127 -15.03 17.50 0.20
CA PHE A 127 -14.12 18.58 0.58
C PHE A 127 -13.65 19.39 -0.64
N SER A 128 -13.37 18.72 -1.76
CA SER A 128 -12.98 19.40 -3.00
C SER A 128 -14.10 20.32 -3.52
N GLN A 129 -15.34 19.84 -3.53
CA GLN A 129 -16.50 20.65 -3.95
C GLN A 129 -16.74 21.86 -3.03
N ILE A 130 -16.59 21.67 -1.71
CA ILE A 130 -16.69 22.76 -0.73
C ILE A 130 -15.57 23.78 -0.98
N ALA A 131 -14.33 23.32 -1.19
CA ALA A 131 -13.19 24.18 -1.45
C ALA A 131 -13.35 24.98 -2.75
N GLU A 132 -13.83 24.35 -3.83
CA GLU A 132 -14.11 25.04 -5.10
C GLU A 132 -15.24 26.06 -4.97
N SER A 133 -16.30 25.72 -4.24
CA SER A 133 -17.42 26.64 -3.97
C SER A 133 -16.96 27.86 -3.16
N ALA A 134 -16.15 27.64 -2.12
CA ALA A 134 -15.55 28.70 -1.31
C ALA A 134 -14.62 29.59 -2.15
N ARG A 135 -13.79 28.98 -3.01
CA ARG A 135 -12.91 29.70 -3.95
C ARG A 135 -13.70 30.56 -4.94
N SER A 136 -14.78 30.03 -5.49
CA SER A 136 -15.68 30.77 -6.40
C SER A 136 -16.34 31.95 -5.67
N GLY A 137 -16.83 31.73 -4.45
CA GLY A 137 -17.39 32.79 -3.60
C GLY A 137 -16.37 33.90 -3.30
N ALA A 138 -15.15 33.54 -2.91
CA ALA A 138 -14.07 34.49 -2.69
C ALA A 138 -13.72 35.28 -3.96
N SER A 139 -13.62 34.59 -5.10
CA SER A 139 -13.35 35.25 -6.40
C SER A 139 -14.42 36.27 -6.77
N LYS A 140 -15.70 35.97 -6.53
CA LYS A 140 -16.81 36.91 -6.75
C LYS A 140 -16.73 38.10 -5.80
N ALA A 141 -16.43 37.87 -4.52
CA ALA A 141 -16.27 38.94 -3.54
C ALA A 141 -15.13 39.89 -3.93
N VAL A 142 -13.97 39.36 -4.34
CA VAL A 142 -12.84 40.16 -4.83
C VAL A 142 -13.23 40.97 -6.07
N GLY A 143 -13.94 40.36 -7.03
CA GLY A 143 -14.44 41.09 -8.20
C GLY A 143 -15.40 42.22 -7.83
N GLY A 144 -16.28 42.01 -6.85
CA GLY A 144 -17.17 43.05 -6.32
C GLY A 144 -16.42 44.19 -5.64
N VAL A 145 -15.38 43.89 -4.86
CA VAL A 145 -14.52 44.92 -4.23
C VAL A 145 -13.81 45.75 -5.29
N ASN A 146 -13.27 45.14 -6.34
CA ASN A 146 -12.63 45.87 -7.43
C ASN A 146 -13.61 46.81 -8.15
N ALA A 147 -14.84 46.36 -8.41
CA ALA A 147 -15.86 47.20 -9.01
C ALA A 147 -16.25 48.40 -8.13
N LEU A 148 -16.29 48.21 -6.80
CA LEU A 148 -16.52 49.31 -5.86
C LEU A 148 -15.34 50.27 -5.80
N ASP A 149 -14.11 49.78 -5.89
CA ASP A 149 -12.90 50.61 -5.93
C ASP A 149 -12.87 51.52 -7.17
N GLU A 150 -13.22 50.96 -8.34
CA GLU A 150 -13.39 51.74 -9.58
C GLU A 150 -14.45 52.84 -9.42
N GLN A 151 -15.61 52.51 -8.84
CA GLN A 151 -16.67 53.50 -8.57
C GLN A 151 -16.23 54.59 -7.58
N LEU A 152 -15.48 54.21 -6.53
CA LEU A 152 -14.97 55.15 -5.55
C LEU A 152 -13.96 56.12 -6.16
N GLY A 153 -13.15 55.66 -7.11
CA GLY A 153 -12.24 56.49 -7.90
C GLY A 153 -12.99 57.60 -8.64
N LEU A 154 -14.06 57.26 -9.36
CA LEU A 154 -14.90 58.22 -10.08
C LEU A 154 -15.54 59.24 -9.14
N VAL A 155 -16.11 58.79 -8.02
CA VAL A 155 -16.72 59.70 -7.03
C VAL A 155 -15.67 60.63 -6.43
N ARG A 156 -14.45 60.16 -6.20
CA ARG A 156 -13.35 61.01 -5.72
C ARG A 156 -12.98 62.09 -6.74
N GLU A 157 -12.91 61.75 -8.02
CA GLU A 157 -12.67 62.73 -9.09
C GLU A 157 -13.76 63.80 -9.14
N ASP A 158 -15.04 63.40 -9.05
CA ASP A 158 -16.17 64.32 -9.02
C ASP A 158 -16.12 65.27 -7.81
N ILE A 159 -15.74 64.76 -6.63
CA ILE A 159 -15.60 65.59 -5.41
C ILE A 159 -14.50 66.64 -5.60
N VAL A 160 -13.35 66.26 -6.16
CA VAL A 160 -12.25 67.20 -6.42
C VAL A 160 -12.70 68.28 -7.41
N PHE A 161 -13.33 67.86 -8.52
CA PHE A 161 -13.85 68.78 -9.52
C PHE A 161 -14.87 69.78 -8.93
N LEU A 162 -15.81 69.30 -8.11
CA LEU A 162 -16.78 70.16 -7.44
C LEU A 162 -16.10 71.13 -6.46
N GLY A 163 -15.10 70.67 -5.71
CA GLY A 163 -14.30 71.52 -4.81
C GLY A 163 -13.59 72.65 -5.55
N GLU A 164 -13.00 72.36 -6.71
CA GLU A 164 -12.39 73.37 -7.58
C GLU A 164 -13.42 74.39 -8.08
N LYS A 165 -14.61 73.94 -8.50
CA LYS A 165 -15.68 74.83 -8.95
C LYS A 165 -16.22 75.72 -7.83
N VAL A 166 -16.39 75.17 -6.62
CA VAL A 166 -16.82 75.94 -5.44
C VAL A 166 -15.77 76.99 -5.09
N SER A 167 -14.48 76.62 -5.09
CA SER A 167 -13.38 77.56 -4.79
C SER A 167 -13.35 78.72 -5.80
N ALA A 168 -13.51 78.42 -7.09
CA ALA A 168 -13.58 79.44 -8.14
C ALA A 168 -14.80 80.36 -7.98
N LEU A 169 -15.95 79.79 -7.56
CA LEU A 169 -17.17 80.56 -7.29
C LEU A 169 -16.99 81.50 -6.10
N GLU A 170 -16.40 81.02 -5.01
CA GLU A 170 -16.11 81.82 -3.81
C GLU A 170 -15.15 82.97 -4.11
N GLU A 171 -14.12 82.72 -4.92
CA GLU A 171 -13.18 83.76 -5.34
C GLU A 171 -13.86 84.83 -6.19
N SER A 172 -14.72 84.42 -7.13
CA SER A 172 -15.54 85.34 -7.93
C SER A 172 -16.46 86.20 -7.05
N LEU A 173 -17.11 85.61 -6.05
CA LEU A 173 -17.96 86.34 -5.10
C LEU A 173 -17.19 87.37 -4.27
N LYS A 174 -15.95 87.06 -3.86
CA LYS A 174 -15.09 88.00 -3.11
C LYS A 174 -14.65 89.19 -3.96
N GLN A 175 -14.59 89.04 -5.28
CA GLN A 175 -14.19 90.11 -6.21
C GLN A 175 -15.39 90.97 -6.66
N GLN A 176 -16.63 90.53 -6.45
CA GLN A 176 -17.80 91.35 -6.72
C GLN A 176 -17.95 92.49 -5.70
N PRO A 177 -18.20 93.73 -6.15
CA PRO A 177 -18.47 94.84 -5.23
C PRO A 177 -19.78 94.60 -4.49
N ALA A 178 -19.79 94.79 -3.16
CA ALA A 178 -20.93 94.53 -2.28
C ALA A 178 -22.26 95.18 -2.74
N ALA A 179 -22.19 96.30 -3.47
CA ALA A 179 -23.35 96.98 -4.05
C ALA A 179 -24.05 96.17 -5.17
N ALA A 180 -23.30 95.44 -6.00
CA ALA A 180 -23.86 94.63 -7.08
C ALA A 180 -24.57 93.37 -6.55
N ILE A 181 -24.02 92.77 -5.48
CA ILE A 181 -24.61 91.60 -4.80
C ILE A 181 -25.94 91.99 -4.12
N ALA A 182 -26.00 93.18 -3.51
CA ALA A 182 -27.22 93.70 -2.90
C ALA A 182 -28.33 93.96 -3.92
N GLU A 183 -28.01 94.52 -5.09
CA GLU A 183 -28.98 94.74 -6.18
C GLU A 183 -29.52 93.44 -6.79
N GLU A 184 -28.69 92.40 -6.87
CA GLU A 184 -29.07 91.10 -7.44
C GLU A 184 -29.93 90.28 -6.46
N LEU A 185 -29.63 90.35 -5.16
CA LEU A 185 -30.48 89.80 -4.10
C LEU A 185 -31.83 90.53 -4.03
N ASP A 186 -31.85 91.86 -4.11
CA ASP A 186 -33.08 92.65 -4.10
C ASP A 186 -33.97 92.29 -5.30
N ARG A 187 -33.39 92.13 -6.50
CA ARG A 187 -34.10 91.61 -7.69
C ARG A 187 -34.61 90.17 -7.51
N PHE A 188 -33.86 89.30 -6.84
CA PHE A 188 -34.28 87.91 -6.61
C PHE A 188 -35.46 87.81 -5.63
N TYR A 189 -35.46 88.62 -4.56
CA TYR A 189 -36.56 88.69 -3.59
C TYR A 189 -37.81 89.35 -4.18
N GLN A 190 -37.67 90.45 -4.94
CA GLN A 190 -38.77 91.08 -5.69
C GLN A 190 -39.43 90.11 -6.68
N ARG A 191 -38.65 89.19 -7.28
CA ARG A 191 -39.18 88.18 -8.23
C ARG A 191 -39.93 87.04 -7.55
N LYS A 192 -39.71 86.79 -6.26
CA LYS A 192 -40.45 85.79 -5.47
C LYS A 192 -41.79 86.29 -4.93
N GLU A 193 -42.01 87.60 -4.82
CA GLU A 193 -43.31 88.18 -4.40
C GLU A 193 -44.34 88.26 -5.55
N VAL A 194 -43.96 87.87 -6.78
CA VAL A 194 -44.83 87.90 -7.97
C VAL A 194 -45.42 86.52 -8.32
N PHE A 195 -45.30 85.53 -7.42
CA PHE A 195 -45.95 84.22 -7.56
C PHE A 195 -46.82 83.88 -6.35
#